data_AF-A0A0D2N006-F1
#
_entry.id   AF-A0A0D2N006-F1
#
_cell.length_a   1.000
_cell.length_b   1.000
_cell.length_c   1.000
_cell.angle_alpha   90.00
_cell.angle_beta   90.00
_cell.angle_gamma   90.00
#
_symmetry.space_group_name_H-M   'P 1'
#
loop_
_entity.id
_entity.type
_entity.pdbx_description
1 polymer ?
#
loop_
_entity_poly.entity_id
_entity_poly.type
_entity_poly.pdbx_seq_one_letter_code
_entity_poly.pdbx_strand_id
1 'polypeptide(L)'
;MIVPSTSPRPDIPPLDTAQGSRDADDLLRVIHELASNLTNLQLTHTESERKFEQQISTLLQRVDALEAKVAVLEHDAQTTPGTGNSMPTPAGSPPAVRFDQDSPQYAGFMNHSPHRVVYRNLTYPTAAHLFEAFKFIDNHPAIAENIRACPDLHALYAVANQNSTFVRPDWPHMHLEFMEQALFLKFQQHKDLRRKLVGTEDAHIIYADTNDAFWGNGPNEMGQNLLGQALVNVRETLHVEELSMRTE
;
A
#
# COMPACT_ATOMS: atom_id res chain seq x y z
N MET A 1 36.96 91.95 -13.07
CA MET A 1 36.60 90.97 -12.02
C MET A 1 35.49 90.09 -12.56
N ILE A 2 35.76 88.81 -12.80
CA ILE A 2 34.76 87.81 -13.16
C ILE A 2 34.97 86.65 -12.17
N VAL A 3 33.99 86.39 -11.32
CA VAL A 3 33.96 85.22 -10.43
C VAL A 3 33.14 84.12 -11.11
N PRO A 4 33.59 82.84 -11.11
CA PRO A 4 32.82 81.76 -11.70
C PRO A 4 31.71 81.32 -10.74
N SER A 5 30.50 81.16 -11.27
CA SER A 5 29.35 80.59 -10.57
C SER A 5 29.46 79.07 -10.55
N THR A 6 29.59 78.49 -9.35
CA THR A 6 29.51 77.04 -9.12
C THR A 6 28.09 76.68 -8.68
N SER A 7 27.34 75.96 -9.51
CA SER A 7 26.07 75.35 -9.10
C SER A 7 26.32 74.26 -8.05
N PRO A 8 25.45 74.10 -7.02
CA PRO A 8 25.63 73.06 -6.01
C PRO A 8 25.29 71.68 -6.59
N ARG A 9 26.09 70.66 -6.22
CA ARG A 9 25.77 69.25 -6.48
C ARG A 9 24.52 68.84 -5.68
N PRO A 10 23.66 67.97 -6.22
CA PRO A 10 22.53 67.44 -5.45
C PRO A 10 23.06 66.53 -4.33
N ASP A 11 22.60 66.77 -3.10
CA ASP A 11 22.84 65.89 -1.95
C ASP A 11 22.09 64.58 -2.16
N ILE A 12 22.85 63.48 -2.30
CA ILE A 12 22.33 62.12 -2.29
C ILE A 12 22.19 61.71 -0.83
N PRO A 13 20.98 61.38 -0.33
CA PRO A 13 20.80 60.96 1.05
C PRO A 13 21.60 59.67 1.31
N PRO A 14 22.21 59.50 2.50
CA PRO A 14 22.98 58.30 2.81
C PRO A 14 22.09 57.07 2.73
N LEU A 15 22.57 56.05 2.02
CA LEU A 15 21.89 54.77 1.88
C LEU A 15 21.71 54.15 3.28
N ASP A 16 20.48 53.85 3.67
CA ASP A 16 20.18 53.25 4.96
C ASP A 16 20.70 51.80 5.03
N THR A 17 21.95 51.68 5.48
CA THR A 17 22.68 50.41 5.61
C THR A 17 21.98 49.37 6.48
N ALA A 18 21.10 49.79 7.41
CA ALA A 18 20.36 48.88 8.27
C ALA A 18 19.19 48.21 7.53
N GLN A 19 18.54 48.91 6.60
CA GLN A 19 17.48 48.35 5.76
C GLN A 19 18.05 47.35 4.75
N GLY A 20 19.18 47.69 4.10
CA GLY A 20 19.85 46.78 3.17
C GLY A 20 20.36 45.50 3.82
N SER A 21 20.78 45.55 5.09
CA SER A 21 21.16 44.36 5.86
C SER A 21 19.96 43.46 6.19
N ARG A 22 18.81 44.05 6.55
CA ARG A 22 17.58 43.28 6.82
C ARG A 22 17.02 42.62 5.57
N ASP A 23 17.01 43.35 4.46
CA ASP A 23 16.56 42.81 3.18
C ASP A 23 17.47 41.66 2.71
N ALA A 24 18.78 41.74 2.98
CA ALA A 24 19.72 40.65 2.71
C ALA A 24 19.48 39.42 3.60
N ASP A 25 19.22 39.61 4.89
CA ASP A 25 18.91 38.52 5.83
C ASP A 25 17.60 37.80 5.46
N ASP A 26 16.57 38.55 5.05
CA ASP A 26 15.30 37.99 4.58
C ASP A 26 15.47 37.18 3.28
N LEU A 27 16.27 37.68 2.34
CA LEU A 27 16.61 36.94 1.12
C LEU A 27 17.39 35.64 1.41
N LEU A 28 18.35 35.69 2.35
CA LEU A 28 19.08 34.49 2.78
C LEU A 28 18.14 33.45 3.41
N ARG A 29 17.19 33.88 4.22
CA ARG A 29 16.18 32.99 4.81
C ARG A 29 15.31 32.32 3.74
N VAL A 30 14.87 33.07 2.72
CA VAL A 30 14.11 32.51 1.59
C VAL A 30 14.96 31.51 0.80
N ILE A 31 16.25 31.81 0.57
CA ILE A 31 17.17 30.87 -0.11
C ILE A 31 17.32 29.57 0.69
N HIS A 32 17.49 29.65 2.00
CA HIS A 32 17.58 28.46 2.86
C HIS A 32 16.30 27.62 2.84
N GLU A 33 15.13 28.27 2.85
CA GLU A 33 13.84 27.59 2.77
C GLU A 33 13.66 26.87 1.42
N LEU A 34 13.99 27.53 0.31
CA LEU A 34 13.94 26.94 -1.03
C LEU A 34 14.92 25.77 -1.18
N ALA A 35 16.13 25.89 -0.63
CA ALA A 35 17.11 24.80 -0.63
C ALA A 35 16.60 23.58 0.15
N SER A 36 16.02 23.79 1.33
CA SER A 36 15.41 22.71 2.12
C SER A 36 14.26 22.02 1.38
N ASN A 37 13.40 22.80 0.72
CA ASN A 37 12.30 22.26 -0.08
C ASN A 37 12.79 21.44 -1.27
N LEU A 38 13.86 21.89 -1.94
CA LEU A 38 14.48 21.16 -3.04
C LEU A 38 15.08 19.82 -2.57
N THR A 39 15.78 19.81 -1.43
CA THR A 39 16.32 18.58 -0.84
C THR A 39 15.21 17.59 -0.46
N ASN A 40 14.11 18.08 0.14
CA ASN A 40 12.97 17.23 0.47
C ASN A 40 12.33 16.63 -0.79
N LEU A 41 12.14 17.43 -1.85
CA LEU A 41 11.63 16.94 -3.13
C LEU A 41 12.55 15.86 -3.73
N GLN A 42 13.87 16.06 -3.72
CA GLN A 42 14.83 15.06 -4.19
C GLN A 42 14.75 13.76 -3.37
N LEU A 43 14.68 13.86 -2.03
CA LEU A 43 14.54 12.68 -1.17
C LEU A 43 13.25 11.89 -1.46
N THR A 44 12.11 12.59 -1.60
CA THR A 44 10.83 11.93 -1.92
C THR A 44 10.82 11.27 -3.29
N HIS A 45 11.51 11.84 -4.28
CA HIS A 45 11.69 11.23 -5.60
C HIS A 45 12.51 9.94 -5.48
N THR A 46 13.65 9.98 -4.79
CA THR A 46 14.52 8.81 -4.59
C THR A 46 13.86 7.72 -3.74
N GLU A 47 12.98 8.07 -2.80
CA GLU A 47 12.18 7.09 -2.06
C GLU A 47 11.13 6.42 -2.95
N SER A 48 10.49 7.19 -3.84
CA SER A 48 9.54 6.66 -4.81
C SER A 48 10.23 5.75 -5.84
N GLU A 49 11.41 6.13 -6.32
CA GLU A 49 12.24 5.30 -7.19
C GLU A 49 12.65 4.00 -6.49
N ARG A 50 13.15 4.07 -5.25
CA ARG A 50 13.50 2.86 -4.47
C ARG A 50 12.30 1.95 -4.25
N LYS A 51 11.11 2.51 -4.00
CA LYS A 51 9.88 1.72 -3.84
C LYS A 51 9.48 1.05 -5.16
N PHE A 52 9.60 1.76 -6.28
CA PHE A 52 9.34 1.22 -7.61
C PHE A 52 10.35 0.13 -7.99
N GLU A 53 11.64 0.32 -7.71
CA GLU A 53 12.68 -0.70 -7.88
C GLU A 53 12.41 -1.93 -7.00
N GLN A 54 11.95 -1.74 -5.76
CA GLN A 54 11.58 -2.84 -4.88
C GLN A 54 10.36 -3.62 -5.42
N GLN A 55 9.37 -2.93 -5.98
CA GLN A 55 8.23 -3.56 -6.65
C GLN A 55 8.69 -4.37 -7.88
N ILE A 56 9.55 -3.80 -8.73
CA ILE A 56 10.14 -4.52 -9.87
C ILE A 56 10.91 -5.75 -9.40
N SER A 57 11.77 -5.61 -8.38
CA SER A 57 12.53 -6.73 -7.82
C SER A 57 11.61 -7.84 -7.29
N THR A 58 10.51 -7.47 -6.63
CA THR A 58 9.53 -8.45 -6.13
C THR A 58 8.82 -9.17 -7.28
N LEU A 59 8.46 -8.45 -8.34
CA LEU A 59 7.85 -9.04 -9.54
C LEU A 59 8.81 -9.98 -10.27
N LEU A 60 10.09 -9.60 -10.39
CA LEU A 60 11.12 -10.46 -10.99
C LEU A 60 11.31 -11.76 -10.21
N GLN A 61 11.38 -11.70 -8.87
CA GLN A 61 11.45 -12.89 -8.03
C GLN A 61 10.23 -13.82 -8.22
N ARG A 62 9.04 -13.25 -8.43
CA ARG A 62 7.83 -14.03 -8.73
C ARG A 62 7.90 -14.68 -10.11
N VAL A 63 8.46 -14.00 -11.11
CA VAL A 63 8.68 -14.57 -12.45
C VAL A 63 9.64 -15.75 -12.36
N ASP A 64 10.80 -15.59 -11.71
CA ASP A 64 11.79 -16.66 -11.53
C ASP A 64 11.18 -17.89 -10.83
N ALA A 65 10.37 -17.66 -9.79
CA ALA A 65 9.67 -18.74 -9.08
C ALA A 65 8.64 -19.47 -9.95
N LEU A 66 7.95 -18.75 -10.85
CA LEU A 66 7.01 -19.34 -11.80
C LEU A 66 7.74 -20.11 -12.91
N GLU A 67 8.85 -19.59 -13.42
CA GLU A 67 9.69 -20.29 -14.39
C GLU A 67 10.24 -21.60 -13.81
N ALA A 68 10.68 -21.60 -12.56
CA ALA A 68 11.08 -22.81 -11.86
C ALA A 68 9.94 -23.84 -11.74
N LYS A 69 8.71 -23.39 -11.43
CA LYS A 69 7.53 -24.26 -11.40
C LYS A 69 7.20 -24.85 -12.79
N VAL A 70 7.30 -24.05 -13.85
CA VAL A 70 7.10 -24.51 -15.22
C VAL A 70 8.12 -25.58 -15.59
N ALA A 71 9.41 -25.37 -15.27
CA ALA A 71 10.46 -26.34 -15.56
C ALA A 71 10.24 -27.70 -14.89
N VAL A 72 9.73 -27.71 -13.65
CA VAL A 72 9.38 -28.96 -12.94
C VAL A 72 8.23 -29.68 -13.64
N LEU A 73 7.18 -28.96 -14.03
CA LEU A 73 6.02 -29.53 -14.73
C LEU A 73 6.37 -30.08 -16.12
N GLU A 74 7.27 -29.42 -16.85
CA GLU A 74 7.78 -29.92 -18.13
C GLU A 74 8.63 -31.18 -17.96
N HIS A 75 9.47 -31.25 -16.91
CA HIS A 75 10.29 -32.42 -16.62
C HIS A 75 9.45 -33.64 -16.26
N ASP A 76 8.43 -33.48 -15.40
CA ASP A 76 7.50 -34.55 -15.02
C ASP A 76 6.71 -35.10 -16.21
N ALA A 77 6.41 -34.24 -17.20
CA ALA A 77 5.73 -34.63 -18.44
C ALA A 77 6.61 -35.49 -19.37
N GLN A 78 7.94 -35.47 -19.23
CA GLN A 78 8.88 -36.16 -20.13
C GLN A 78 9.43 -37.47 -19.55
N THR A 79 9.19 -37.77 -18.28
CA THR A 79 9.68 -38.98 -17.60
C THR A 79 8.69 -40.16 -17.53
N THR A 80 7.54 -40.11 -18.21
CA THR A 80 6.58 -41.24 -18.25
C THR A 80 6.74 -42.09 -19.52
N PRO A 81 7.21 -43.35 -19.45
CA PRO A 81 7.12 -44.28 -20.57
C PRO A 81 5.69 -44.79 -20.70
N GLY A 82 5.15 -44.73 -21.91
CA GLY A 82 3.77 -45.09 -22.20
C GLY A 82 3.42 -46.55 -21.92
N THR A 83 2.31 -46.74 -21.22
CA THR A 83 1.42 -47.88 -21.40
C THR A 83 0.00 -47.34 -21.44
N GLY A 84 -0.71 -47.64 -22.53
CA GLY A 84 -2.07 -47.17 -22.75
C GLY A 84 -2.99 -47.54 -21.60
N ASN A 85 -3.51 -46.52 -20.95
CA ASN A 85 -4.78 -46.56 -20.26
C ASN A 85 -5.35 -45.15 -20.29
N SER A 86 -6.66 -45.07 -20.53
CA SER A 86 -7.49 -43.87 -20.62
C SER A 86 -7.00 -42.77 -19.69
N MET A 87 -6.71 -41.60 -20.26
CA MET A 87 -6.41 -40.37 -19.52
C MET A 87 -7.35 -40.24 -18.31
N PRO A 88 -6.85 -40.19 -17.06
CA PRO A 88 -7.63 -39.61 -16.00
C PRO A 88 -7.81 -38.14 -16.39
N THR A 89 -9.06 -37.72 -16.54
CA THR A 89 -9.47 -36.32 -16.58
C THR A 89 -8.68 -35.57 -15.50
N PRO A 90 -8.06 -34.41 -15.79
CA PRO A 90 -7.38 -33.65 -14.73
C PRO A 90 -8.42 -33.36 -13.64
N ALA A 91 -8.09 -33.72 -12.40
CA ALA A 91 -8.93 -33.46 -11.24
C ALA A 91 -9.35 -31.99 -11.28
N GLY A 92 -10.66 -31.75 -11.29
CA GLY A 92 -11.19 -30.39 -11.35
C GLY A 92 -10.61 -29.54 -10.24
N SER A 93 -10.31 -28.27 -10.54
CA SER A 93 -9.85 -27.28 -9.56
C SER A 93 -10.67 -27.38 -8.27
N PRO A 94 -10.02 -27.26 -7.09
CA PRO A 94 -10.74 -27.33 -5.82
C PRO A 94 -11.93 -26.35 -5.82
N PRO A 95 -13.08 -26.72 -5.21
CA PRO A 95 -14.24 -25.86 -5.14
C PRO A 95 -13.87 -24.47 -4.59
N ALA A 96 -14.40 -23.41 -5.21
CA ALA A 96 -14.14 -22.05 -4.76
C ALA A 96 -14.57 -21.84 -3.31
N VAL A 97 -13.73 -21.18 -2.51
CA VAL A 97 -14.05 -20.71 -1.17
C VAL A 97 -14.86 -19.43 -1.30
N ARG A 98 -16.13 -19.48 -0.92
CA ARG A 98 -17.04 -18.32 -0.91
C ARG A 98 -17.29 -17.89 0.53
N PHE A 99 -17.20 -16.59 0.78
CA PHE A 99 -17.50 -16.01 2.09
C PHE A 99 -18.15 -14.63 1.95
N ASP A 100 -18.97 -14.29 2.92
CA ASP A 100 -19.64 -13.00 3.08
C ASP A 100 -19.56 -12.54 4.55
N GLN A 101 -20.31 -11.50 4.88
CA GLN A 101 -20.38 -10.95 6.25
C GLN A 101 -20.93 -11.97 7.27
N ASP A 102 -21.75 -12.91 6.82
CA ASP A 102 -22.49 -13.85 7.66
C ASP A 102 -21.84 -15.23 7.72
N SER A 103 -20.72 -15.43 7.02
CA SER A 103 -19.98 -16.70 6.92
C SER A 103 -19.09 -16.95 8.14
N PRO A 104 -19.53 -17.68 9.19
CA PRO A 104 -18.83 -17.70 10.47
C PRO A 104 -17.47 -18.42 10.38
N GLN A 105 -17.39 -19.43 9.50
CA GLN A 105 -16.17 -20.19 9.23
C GLN A 105 -15.04 -19.32 8.64
N TYR A 106 -15.40 -18.28 7.89
CA TYR A 106 -14.49 -17.36 7.19
C TYR A 106 -14.61 -15.92 7.70
N ALA A 107 -15.22 -15.69 8.86
CA ALA A 107 -15.36 -14.35 9.44
C ALA A 107 -14.01 -13.63 9.60
N GLY A 108 -12.94 -14.40 9.82
CA GLY A 108 -11.56 -13.91 9.86
C GLY A 108 -10.99 -13.45 8.51
N PHE A 109 -11.66 -13.66 7.38
CA PHE A 109 -11.22 -13.18 6.06
C PHE A 109 -11.62 -11.72 5.81
N MET A 110 -12.70 -11.25 6.44
CA MET A 110 -13.11 -9.85 6.40
C MET A 110 -12.00 -8.93 6.94
N ASN A 111 -11.64 -7.88 6.21
CA ASN A 111 -10.63 -6.91 6.63
C ASN A 111 -11.02 -6.20 7.95
N HIS A 112 -12.32 -6.06 8.24
CA HIS A 112 -12.83 -5.52 9.49
C HIS A 112 -13.11 -6.54 10.60
N SER A 113 -12.74 -7.81 10.44
CA SER A 113 -12.81 -8.78 11.54
C SER A 113 -12.00 -8.27 12.75
N PRO A 114 -12.39 -8.55 14.01
CA PRO A 114 -11.80 -7.98 15.23
C PRO A 114 -10.42 -8.59 15.58
N HIS A 115 -9.49 -8.55 14.64
CA HIS A 115 -8.11 -9.02 14.76
C HIS A 115 -7.18 -7.81 14.63
N ARG A 116 -6.52 -7.48 15.74
CA ARG A 116 -5.62 -6.33 15.82
C ARG A 116 -4.45 -6.48 14.87
N VAL A 117 -3.99 -5.38 14.28
CA VAL A 117 -2.83 -5.35 13.39
C VAL A 117 -1.81 -4.37 13.94
N VAL A 118 -0.57 -4.81 14.11
CA VAL A 118 0.56 -3.95 14.49
C VAL A 118 1.28 -3.48 13.23
N TYR A 119 1.45 -2.17 13.10
CA TYR A 119 2.21 -1.53 12.01
C TYR A 119 2.96 -0.32 12.56
N ARG A 120 4.28 -0.22 12.27
CA ARG A 120 5.16 0.84 12.82
C ARG A 120 5.00 1.04 14.35
N ASN A 121 5.00 -0.06 15.11
CA ASN A 121 4.79 -0.11 16.56
C ASN A 121 3.43 0.44 17.08
N LEU A 122 2.50 0.74 16.18
CA LEU A 122 1.13 1.14 16.54
C LEU A 122 0.18 -0.03 16.33
N THR A 123 -0.77 -0.18 17.25
CA THR A 123 -1.82 -1.20 17.16
C THR A 123 -3.09 -0.61 16.58
N TYR A 124 -3.58 -1.22 15.50
CA TYR A 124 -4.84 -0.92 14.83
C TYR A 124 -5.89 -1.96 15.24
N PRO A 125 -7.15 -1.55 15.50
CA PRO A 125 -8.20 -2.49 15.91
C PRO A 125 -8.48 -3.61 14.89
N THR A 126 -8.45 -3.28 13.60
CA THR A 126 -8.69 -4.19 12.48
C THR A 126 -7.81 -3.82 11.28
N ALA A 127 -7.70 -4.70 10.27
CA ALA A 127 -7.01 -4.37 9.03
C ALA A 127 -7.70 -3.22 8.27
N ALA A 128 -9.04 -3.07 8.41
CA ALA A 128 -9.76 -1.91 7.85
C ALA A 128 -9.30 -0.58 8.45
N HIS A 129 -9.00 -0.52 9.75
CA HIS A 129 -8.44 0.69 10.38
C HIS A 129 -7.07 1.04 9.81
N LEU A 130 -6.20 0.05 9.63
CA LEU A 130 -4.89 0.27 9.03
C LEU A 130 -5.02 0.71 7.56
N PHE A 131 -5.90 0.05 6.80
CA PHE A 131 -6.16 0.37 5.40
C PHE A 131 -6.61 1.82 5.20
N GLU A 132 -7.57 2.28 5.99
CA GLU A 132 -8.03 3.67 5.93
C GLU A 132 -6.98 4.66 6.44
N ALA A 133 -6.20 4.27 7.45
CA ALA A 133 -5.10 5.09 7.93
C ALA A 133 -3.98 5.26 6.87
N PHE A 134 -3.73 4.27 6.01
CA PHE A 134 -2.72 4.39 4.94
C PHE A 134 -2.95 5.59 4.00
N LYS A 135 -4.20 6.05 3.87
CA LYS A 135 -4.53 7.28 3.12
C LYS A 135 -3.83 8.52 3.68
N PHE A 136 -3.45 8.51 4.97
CA PHE A 136 -3.02 9.68 5.73
C PHE A 136 -1.71 9.48 6.52
N ILE A 137 -1.27 8.26 6.80
CA ILE A 137 -0.16 7.96 7.73
C ILE A 137 1.11 8.79 7.46
N ASP A 138 1.47 8.98 6.18
CA ASP A 138 2.73 9.66 5.82
C ASP A 138 2.56 11.20 5.76
N ASN A 139 1.43 11.71 5.27
CA ASN A 139 1.25 13.15 5.00
C ASN A 139 0.43 13.88 6.09
N HIS A 140 -0.45 13.16 6.79
CA HIS A 140 -1.38 13.69 7.78
C HIS A 140 -1.54 12.72 8.98
N PRO A 141 -0.47 12.48 9.76
CA PRO A 141 -0.44 11.46 10.81
C PRO A 141 -1.50 11.65 11.91
N ALA A 142 -1.91 12.90 12.18
CA ALA A 142 -2.99 13.17 13.14
C ALA A 142 -4.35 12.62 12.68
N ILE A 143 -4.63 12.64 11.37
CA ILE A 143 -5.86 12.06 10.81
C ILE A 143 -5.80 10.54 10.88
N ALA A 144 -4.64 9.95 10.55
CA ALA A 144 -4.40 8.51 10.69
C ALA A 144 -4.59 8.03 12.13
N GLU A 145 -4.12 8.81 13.11
CA GLU A 145 -4.31 8.53 14.54
C GLU A 145 -5.79 8.57 14.94
N ASN A 146 -6.54 9.56 14.46
CA ASN A 146 -8.00 9.63 14.69
C ASN A 146 -8.72 8.41 14.11
N ILE A 147 -8.36 7.98 12.90
CA ILE A 147 -8.90 6.74 12.29
C ILE A 147 -8.56 5.53 13.15
N ARG A 148 -7.31 5.40 13.60
CA ARG A 148 -6.86 4.29 14.45
C ARG A 148 -7.61 4.22 15.79
N ALA A 149 -7.99 5.37 16.33
CA ALA A 149 -8.71 5.51 17.59
C ALA A 149 -10.24 5.31 17.46
N CYS A 150 -10.77 5.16 16.25
CA CYS A 150 -12.21 4.94 16.05
C CYS A 150 -12.68 3.63 16.71
N PRO A 151 -13.86 3.63 17.36
CA PRO A 151 -14.38 2.43 18.03
C PRO A 151 -14.99 1.40 17.06
N ASP A 152 -15.43 1.84 15.89
CA ASP A 152 -16.13 1.02 14.91
C ASP A 152 -15.95 1.57 13.48
N LEU A 153 -16.46 0.81 12.49
CA LEU A 153 -16.37 1.17 11.08
C LEU A 153 -17.17 2.42 10.73
N HIS A 154 -18.28 2.70 11.41
CA HIS A 154 -19.10 3.86 11.12
C HIS A 154 -18.34 5.14 11.45
N ALA A 155 -17.75 5.22 12.64
CA ALA A 155 -16.88 6.32 13.05
C ALA A 155 -15.65 6.46 12.14
N LEU A 156 -15.00 5.33 11.80
CA LEU A 156 -13.85 5.29 10.91
C LEU A 156 -14.18 5.88 9.53
N TYR A 157 -15.28 5.46 8.89
CA TYR A 157 -15.66 5.97 7.57
C TYR A 157 -16.12 7.43 7.63
N ALA A 158 -16.76 7.85 8.73
CA ALA A 158 -17.10 9.26 8.94
C ALA A 158 -15.85 10.14 8.97
N VAL A 159 -14.82 9.75 9.73
CA VAL A 159 -13.55 10.48 9.79
C VAL A 159 -12.84 10.47 8.44
N ALA A 160 -12.74 9.32 7.77
CA ALA A 160 -12.10 9.22 6.47
C ALA A 160 -12.77 10.10 5.41
N ASN A 161 -14.11 10.10 5.35
CA ASN A 161 -14.87 10.89 4.38
C ASN A 161 -14.76 12.41 4.64
N GLN A 162 -14.81 12.84 5.90
CA GLN A 162 -14.61 14.25 6.27
C GLN A 162 -13.23 14.78 5.88
N ASN A 163 -12.24 13.90 5.77
CA ASN A 163 -10.85 14.24 5.45
C ASN A 163 -10.45 13.83 4.02
N SER A 164 -11.42 13.56 3.13
CA SER A 164 -11.17 13.08 1.77
C SER A 164 -10.23 13.98 0.94
N THR A 165 -10.15 15.28 1.23
CA THR A 165 -9.22 16.21 0.57
C THR A 165 -7.75 16.02 0.95
N PHE A 166 -7.47 15.27 2.02
CA PHE A 166 -6.12 15.01 2.54
C PHE A 166 -5.61 13.61 2.20
N VAL A 167 -6.36 12.84 1.40
CA VAL A 167 -5.93 11.53 0.94
C VAL A 167 -4.66 11.68 0.11
N ARG A 168 -3.67 10.81 0.37
CA ARG A 168 -2.42 10.76 -0.39
C ARG A 168 -2.67 10.71 -1.91
N PRO A 169 -1.87 11.44 -2.71
CA PRO A 169 -2.15 11.63 -4.14
C PRO A 169 -2.01 10.36 -4.98
N ASP A 170 -1.19 9.40 -4.55
CA ASP A 170 -0.95 8.10 -5.19
C ASP A 170 -2.01 7.03 -4.83
N TRP A 171 -3.02 7.37 -4.00
CA TRP A 171 -4.03 6.42 -3.54
C TRP A 171 -4.73 5.64 -4.66
N PRO A 172 -5.16 6.25 -5.79
CA PRO A 172 -5.82 5.52 -6.88
C PRO A 172 -4.96 4.40 -7.50
N HIS A 173 -3.64 4.46 -7.34
CA HIS A 173 -2.72 3.46 -7.87
C HIS A 173 -2.28 2.45 -6.80
N MET A 174 -2.26 2.87 -5.53
CA MET A 174 -1.68 2.09 -4.43
C MET A 174 -2.70 1.37 -3.56
N HIS A 175 -4.00 1.67 -3.68
CA HIS A 175 -5.00 1.14 -2.73
C HIS A 175 -5.08 -0.40 -2.72
N LEU A 176 -4.80 -1.10 -3.82
CA LEU A 176 -4.79 -2.57 -3.80
C LEU A 176 -3.60 -3.11 -3.02
N GLU A 177 -2.42 -2.55 -3.24
CA GLU A 177 -1.21 -2.92 -2.49
C GLU A 177 -1.36 -2.64 -0.99
N PHE A 178 -1.98 -1.52 -0.63
CA PHE A 178 -2.25 -1.21 0.78
C PHE A 178 -3.28 -2.16 1.42
N MET A 179 -4.27 -2.63 0.65
CA MET A 179 -5.19 -3.66 1.13
C MET A 179 -4.47 -4.98 1.37
N GLU A 180 -3.67 -5.42 0.39
CA GLU A 180 -2.83 -6.61 0.50
C GLU A 180 -1.87 -6.52 1.69
N GLN A 181 -1.22 -5.37 1.89
CA GLN A 181 -0.32 -5.14 3.01
C GLN A 181 -1.05 -5.23 4.36
N ALA A 182 -2.23 -4.61 4.49
CA ALA A 182 -3.01 -4.66 5.73
C ALA A 182 -3.48 -6.10 6.04
N LEU A 183 -3.94 -6.83 5.02
CA LEU A 183 -4.32 -8.23 5.15
C LEU A 183 -3.11 -9.10 5.46
N PHE A 184 -2.00 -8.95 4.76
CA PHE A 184 -0.76 -9.68 5.00
C PHE A 184 -0.33 -9.55 6.45
N LEU A 185 -0.23 -8.32 6.99
CA LEU A 185 0.15 -8.10 8.38
C LEU A 185 -0.82 -8.79 9.35
N LYS A 186 -2.13 -8.72 9.09
CA LYS A 186 -3.14 -9.43 9.88
C LYS A 186 -2.90 -10.94 9.85
N PHE A 187 -2.82 -11.56 8.67
CA PHE A 187 -2.65 -13.01 8.58
C PHE A 187 -1.28 -13.47 9.10
N GLN A 188 -0.23 -12.68 8.92
CA GLN A 188 1.10 -12.96 9.45
C GLN A 188 1.11 -12.97 10.99
N GLN A 189 0.41 -12.02 11.63
CA GLN A 189 0.38 -11.85 13.08
C GLN A 189 -0.58 -12.82 13.80
N HIS A 190 -1.57 -13.36 13.10
CA HIS A 190 -2.58 -14.28 13.66
C HIS A 190 -2.42 -15.68 13.08
N LYS A 191 -1.69 -16.56 13.78
CA LYS A 191 -1.32 -17.91 13.30
C LYS A 191 -2.51 -18.80 12.96
N ASP A 192 -3.63 -18.65 13.66
CA ASP A 192 -4.86 -19.39 13.36
C ASP A 192 -5.50 -18.93 12.05
N LEU A 193 -5.53 -17.62 11.79
CA LEU A 193 -5.98 -17.07 10.51
C LEU A 193 -5.04 -17.47 9.38
N ARG A 194 -3.72 -17.39 9.59
CA ARG A 194 -2.71 -17.86 8.61
C ARG A 194 -3.01 -19.29 8.16
N ARG A 195 -3.20 -20.20 9.12
CA ARG A 195 -3.52 -21.61 8.82
C ARG A 195 -4.83 -21.76 8.06
N LYS A 196 -5.86 -20.99 8.40
CA LYS A 196 -7.13 -21.01 7.66
C LYS A 196 -6.98 -20.52 6.22
N LEU A 197 -6.22 -19.45 6.00
CA LEU A 197 -5.99 -18.90 4.66
C LEU A 197 -5.09 -19.82 3.82
N VAL A 198 -3.98 -20.29 4.36
CA VAL A 198 -3.10 -21.24 3.66
C VAL A 198 -3.80 -22.58 3.41
N GLY A 199 -4.65 -23.02 4.34
CA GLY A 199 -5.46 -24.22 4.20
C GLY A 199 -6.58 -24.14 3.16
N THR A 200 -6.78 -23.00 2.47
CA THR A 200 -7.61 -22.97 1.26
C THR A 200 -6.88 -23.54 0.04
N GLU A 201 -5.58 -23.87 0.17
CA GLU A 201 -4.76 -24.45 -0.88
C GLU A 201 -4.90 -23.65 -2.18
N ASP A 202 -5.12 -24.29 -3.33
CA ASP A 202 -5.25 -23.62 -4.63
C ASP A 202 -6.68 -23.11 -4.91
N ALA A 203 -7.59 -23.15 -3.93
CA ALA A 203 -8.97 -22.71 -4.14
C ALA A 203 -9.04 -21.22 -4.48
N HIS A 204 -9.88 -20.87 -5.46
CA HIS A 204 -10.23 -19.47 -5.70
C HIS A 204 -11.04 -18.94 -4.51
N ILE A 205 -10.73 -17.73 -4.04
CA ILE A 205 -11.42 -17.09 -2.92
C ILE A 205 -12.35 -16.01 -3.45
N ILE A 206 -13.62 -16.04 -3.06
CA ILE A 206 -14.66 -15.13 -3.53
C ILE A 206 -15.31 -14.45 -2.32
N TYR A 207 -15.21 -13.12 -2.26
CA TYR A 207 -16.04 -12.30 -1.39
C TYR A 207 -17.42 -12.15 -2.05
N ALA A 208 -18.40 -12.85 -1.50
CA ALA A 208 -19.76 -12.95 -2.02
C ALA A 208 -20.62 -11.79 -1.50
N ASP A 209 -20.47 -10.62 -2.13
CA ASP A 209 -21.28 -9.43 -1.87
C ASP A 209 -21.84 -8.92 -3.18
N THR A 210 -23.14 -9.15 -3.39
CA THR A 210 -23.84 -8.79 -4.62
C THR A 210 -24.03 -7.29 -4.78
N ASN A 211 -23.84 -6.51 -3.71
CA ASN A 211 -23.95 -5.05 -3.74
C ASN A 211 -22.60 -4.36 -3.94
N ASP A 212 -21.49 -5.09 -3.81
CA ASP A 212 -20.14 -4.57 -3.98
C ASP A 212 -19.50 -5.14 -5.27
N ALA A 213 -19.58 -4.37 -6.34
CA ALA A 213 -18.98 -4.74 -7.63
C ALA A 213 -17.46 -4.54 -7.69
N PHE A 214 -16.85 -3.92 -6.68
CA PHE A 214 -15.42 -3.61 -6.67
C PHE A 214 -14.65 -4.60 -5.80
N TRP A 215 -14.95 -4.67 -4.50
CA TRP A 215 -14.30 -5.62 -3.61
C TRP A 215 -14.92 -7.01 -3.68
N GLY A 216 -16.23 -7.09 -3.93
CA GLY A 216 -17.01 -8.33 -3.99
C GLY A 216 -17.25 -8.83 -5.41
N ASN A 217 -17.98 -9.94 -5.50
CA ASN A 217 -18.41 -10.53 -6.76
C ASN A 217 -19.54 -9.77 -7.45
N GLY A 218 -20.12 -8.74 -6.81
CA GLY A 218 -21.10 -7.85 -7.42
C GLY A 218 -22.37 -8.52 -7.94
N PRO A 219 -23.25 -7.75 -8.62
CA PRO A 219 -24.48 -8.28 -9.15
C PRO A 219 -24.19 -9.28 -10.28
N ASN A 220 -24.90 -10.41 -10.28
CA ASN A 220 -24.75 -11.48 -11.27
C ASN A 220 -23.33 -12.06 -11.40
N GLU A 221 -22.52 -11.99 -10.33
CA GLU A 221 -21.12 -12.44 -10.32
C GLU A 221 -20.20 -11.70 -11.32
N MET A 222 -20.56 -10.47 -11.69
CA MET A 222 -19.78 -9.64 -12.62
C MET A 222 -18.90 -8.58 -11.95
N GLY A 223 -18.81 -8.60 -10.62
CA GLY A 223 -17.92 -7.75 -9.84
C GLY A 223 -16.46 -8.22 -9.88
N GLN A 224 -15.56 -7.34 -9.49
CA GLN A 224 -14.12 -7.57 -9.63
C GLN A 224 -13.54 -8.52 -8.56
N ASN A 225 -14.23 -8.76 -7.45
CA ASN A 225 -13.78 -9.65 -6.37
C ASN A 225 -12.36 -9.31 -5.85
N LEU A 226 -12.01 -8.01 -5.78
CA LEU A 226 -10.65 -7.59 -5.43
C LEU A 226 -10.23 -8.01 -4.01
N LEU A 227 -11.18 -8.17 -3.07
CA LEU A 227 -10.85 -8.68 -1.74
C LEU A 227 -10.46 -10.16 -1.80
N GLY A 228 -11.18 -10.96 -2.58
CA GLY A 228 -10.83 -12.36 -2.80
C GLY A 228 -9.48 -12.52 -3.49
N GLN A 229 -9.19 -11.70 -4.50
CA GLN A 229 -7.89 -11.67 -5.17
C GLN A 229 -6.75 -11.27 -4.21
N ALA A 230 -6.96 -10.24 -3.39
CA ALA A 230 -5.98 -9.83 -2.38
C ALA A 230 -5.69 -10.95 -1.37
N LEU A 231 -6.70 -11.69 -0.92
CA LEU A 231 -6.52 -12.85 -0.03
C LEU A 231 -5.71 -13.98 -0.68
N VAL A 232 -5.93 -14.24 -1.97
CA VAL A 232 -5.11 -15.19 -2.74
C VAL A 232 -3.65 -14.72 -2.80
N ASN A 233 -3.39 -13.45 -3.12
CA ASN A 233 -2.03 -12.92 -3.17
C ASN A 233 -1.31 -13.01 -1.80
N VAL A 234 -2.05 -12.71 -0.71
CA VAL A 234 -1.53 -12.86 0.66
C VAL A 234 -1.26 -14.33 1.00
N ARG A 235 -2.12 -15.26 0.59
CA ARG A 235 -1.92 -16.71 0.76
C ARG A 235 -0.61 -17.15 0.11
N GLU A 236 -0.40 -16.81 -1.16
CA GLU A 236 0.82 -17.19 -1.90
C GLU A 236 2.08 -16.64 -1.22
N THR A 237 2.03 -15.38 -0.78
CA THR A 237 3.15 -14.74 -0.07
C THR A 237 3.48 -15.47 1.23
N LEU A 238 2.47 -15.81 2.03
CA LEU A 238 2.64 -16.54 3.29
C LEU A 238 3.12 -17.99 3.09
N HIS A 239 2.80 -18.60 1.95
CA HIS A 239 3.28 -19.92 1.58
C HIS A 239 4.77 -19.90 1.25
N VAL A 240 5.23 -18.90 0.48
CA VAL A 240 6.66 -18.69 0.19
C VAL A 240 7.45 -18.47 1.47
N GLU A 241 6.97 -17.61 2.39
CA GLU A 241 7.64 -17.41 3.68
C GLU A 241 7.78 -18.72 4.48
N GLU A 242 6.75 -19.58 4.47
CA GLU A 242 6.79 -20.86 5.19
C GLU A 242 7.79 -21.84 4.60
N LEU A 243 7.92 -21.87 3.27
CA LEU A 243 8.92 -22.71 2.59
C LEU A 243 10.34 -22.23 2.89
N SER A 244 10.61 -20.93 2.82
CA SER A 244 11.93 -20.36 3.14
C SER A 244 12.37 -20.65 4.57
N MET A 245 11.45 -20.58 5.55
CA MET A 245 11.75 -20.87 6.96
C MET A 245 11.98 -22.36 7.25
N ARG A 246 11.54 -23.28 6.38
CA ARG A 246 11.74 -24.73 6.56
C ARG A 246 13.07 -25.22 5.97
N THR A 247 13.71 -24.42 5.13
CA THR A 247 14.98 -24.73 4.46
C THR A 247 16.22 -24.24 5.22
N GLU A 248 16.04 -23.50 6.32
CA GLU A 248 17.10 -23.04 7.24
C GLU A 248 17.19 -23.92 8.50
#